data_AF-A0A519E8W2-F1
#
_entry.id   AF-A0A519E8W2-F1
#
_cell.length_a   1.000
_cell.length_b   1.000
_cell.length_c   1.000
_cell.angle_alpha   90.00
_cell.angle_beta   90.00
_cell.angle_gamma   90.00
#
_symmetry.space_group_name_H-M   'P 1'
#
loop_
_entity.id
_entity.type
_entity.pdbx_description
1 polymer ?
#
loop_
_entity_poly.entity_id
_entity_poly.type
_entity_poly.pdbx_seq_one_letter_code
_entity_poly.pdbx_strand_id
1 'polypeptide(L)'
;MRILHNRRSTMTPIAPHTTDFLRERLPVQQGASPHTCESYAYTYQLLFEFAGQRFKVTPSKLCLEQMDASLIMDFLAYIESQRGNSPRTRNIRLAAIKSFMRFVEHRVPSVLDQSLRILSIPAKKTDTPLISYLTKTEMEAILNAPDVRTRSGIRDRECCTLASLQDFGYVN
;
A
#
# COMPACT_ATOMS: atom_id res chain seq x y z
N MET A 1 3.77 -36.61 -27.58
CA MET A 1 4.17 -35.24 -27.96
C MET A 1 4.18 -34.36 -26.71
N ARG A 2 5.36 -34.02 -26.17
CA ARG A 2 5.51 -33.05 -25.09
C ARG A 2 5.73 -31.68 -25.72
N ILE A 3 4.73 -30.82 -25.68
CA ILE A 3 4.89 -29.41 -26.07
C ILE A 3 5.67 -28.73 -24.95
N LEU A 4 7.00 -28.66 -25.11
CA LEU A 4 7.85 -27.77 -24.35
C LEU A 4 7.49 -26.33 -24.75
N HIS A 5 6.49 -25.76 -24.08
CA HIS A 5 6.31 -24.32 -24.09
C HIS A 5 7.54 -23.73 -23.40
N ASN A 6 8.53 -23.36 -24.20
CA ASN A 6 9.57 -22.42 -23.81
C ASN A 6 8.87 -21.10 -23.47
N ARG A 7 8.34 -20.99 -22.25
CA ARG A 7 7.79 -19.75 -21.71
C ARG A 7 8.96 -18.78 -21.61
N ARG A 8 9.18 -17.98 -22.65
CA ARG A 8 9.80 -16.67 -22.45
C ARG A 8 8.86 -15.94 -21.52
N SER A 9 9.15 -15.98 -20.22
CA SER A 9 8.41 -15.21 -19.22
C SER A 9 8.42 -13.78 -19.70
N THR A 10 7.26 -13.26 -20.08
CA THR A 10 7.09 -11.84 -20.41
C THR A 10 7.47 -11.07 -19.16
N MET A 11 8.60 -10.39 -19.19
CA MET A 11 9.07 -9.55 -18.10
C MET A 11 8.31 -8.23 -18.16
N THR A 12 7.51 -7.95 -17.14
CA THR A 12 6.68 -6.75 -17.05
C THR A 12 7.43 -5.69 -16.24
N PRO A 13 7.82 -4.55 -16.84
CA PRO A 13 8.55 -3.51 -16.11
C PRO A 13 7.73 -2.98 -14.93
N ILE A 14 8.35 -2.84 -13.75
CA ILE A 14 7.65 -2.40 -12.53
C ILE A 14 7.39 -0.89 -12.48
N ALA A 15 8.20 -0.10 -13.21
CA ALA A 15 8.22 1.36 -13.10
C ALA A 15 6.90 2.06 -13.48
N PRO A 16 6.21 1.69 -14.59
CA PRO A 16 4.92 2.30 -14.92
C PRO A 16 3.88 2.04 -13.84
N HIS A 17 3.77 0.79 -13.37
CA HIS A 17 2.82 0.41 -12.33
C HIS A 17 3.08 1.12 -10.99
N THR A 18 4.35 1.30 -10.63
CA THR A 18 4.72 2.05 -9.43
C THR A 18 4.29 3.52 -9.55
N THR A 19 4.51 4.12 -10.72
CA THR A 19 4.16 5.51 -10.99
C THR A 19 2.66 5.73 -10.86
N ASP A 20 1.86 4.90 -11.54
CA ASP A 20 0.40 4.95 -11.48
C ASP A 20 -0.11 4.74 -10.04
N PHE A 21 0.51 3.81 -9.31
CA PHE A 21 0.12 3.53 -7.94
C PHE A 21 0.36 4.72 -7.01
N LEU A 22 1.54 5.34 -7.09
CA LEU A 22 1.92 6.47 -6.22
C LEU A 22 1.21 7.77 -6.60
N ARG A 23 0.95 8.00 -7.89
CA ARG A 23 0.37 9.27 -8.39
C ARG A 23 -1.15 9.27 -8.48
N GLU A 24 -1.76 8.11 -8.70
CA GLU A 24 -3.21 8.02 -8.91
C GLU A 24 -3.88 7.18 -7.83
N ARG A 25 -3.43 5.93 -7.65
CA ARG A 25 -4.15 4.99 -6.78
C ARG A 25 -4.17 5.46 -5.33
N LEU A 26 -3.02 5.81 -4.77
CA LEU A 26 -2.91 6.23 -3.38
C LEU A 26 -3.60 7.58 -3.08
N PRO A 27 -3.21 8.69 -3.72
CA PRO A 27 -3.76 10.00 -3.37
C PRO A 27 -5.19 10.18 -3.85
N VAL A 28 -5.53 9.75 -5.08
CA VAL A 28 -6.83 10.06 -5.70
C VAL A 28 -7.85 8.98 -5.37
N GLN A 29 -7.54 7.71 -5.62
CA GLN A 29 -8.55 6.64 -5.49
C GLN A 29 -8.72 6.15 -4.04
N GLN A 30 -7.68 6.25 -3.21
CA GLN A 30 -7.73 5.85 -1.79
C GLN A 30 -7.78 7.04 -0.82
N GLY A 31 -7.59 8.27 -1.29
CA GLY A 31 -7.59 9.46 -0.42
C GLY A 31 -6.49 9.43 0.65
N ALA A 32 -5.35 8.78 0.36
CA ALA A 32 -4.27 8.63 1.33
C ALA A 32 -3.65 10.00 1.67
N SER A 33 -3.40 10.24 2.96
CA SER A 33 -2.75 11.47 3.42
C SER A 33 -1.34 11.62 2.80
N PRO A 34 -0.81 12.85 2.69
CA PRO A 34 0.55 13.08 2.22
C PRO A 34 1.60 12.24 2.97
N HIS A 35 1.48 12.16 4.29
CA HIS A 35 2.37 11.35 5.13
C HIS A 35 2.26 9.85 4.84
N THR A 36 1.06 9.36 4.53
CA THR A 36 0.85 7.96 4.10
C THR A 36 1.53 7.72 2.75
N CYS A 37 1.33 8.62 1.79
CA CYS A 37 1.97 8.54 0.46
C CYS A 37 3.51 8.54 0.57
N GLU A 38 4.08 9.41 1.39
CA GLU A 38 5.52 9.46 1.67
C GLU A 38 6.03 8.17 2.30
N SER A 39 5.30 7.62 3.28
CA SER A 39 5.66 6.36 3.93
C SER A 39 5.68 5.19 2.95
N TYR A 40 4.72 5.15 2.01
CA TYR A 40 4.64 4.15 0.96
C TYR A 40 5.78 4.33 -0.05
N ALA A 41 6.01 5.55 -0.53
CA ALA A 41 7.11 5.86 -1.45
C ALA A 41 8.48 5.46 -0.86
N TYR A 42 8.71 5.78 0.42
CA TYR A 42 9.93 5.38 1.11
C TYR A 42 10.05 3.85 1.25
N THR A 43 8.93 3.15 1.45
CA THR A 43 8.93 1.68 1.47
C THR A 43 9.36 1.10 0.13
N TYR A 44 8.83 1.62 -0.98
CA TYR A 44 9.20 1.14 -2.31
C TYR A 44 10.63 1.49 -2.68
N GLN A 45 11.12 2.67 -2.29
CA GLN A 45 12.53 3.03 -2.47
C GLN A 45 13.46 1.98 -1.84
N LEU A 46 13.21 1.61 -0.58
CA LEU A 46 14.02 0.61 0.12
C LEU A 46 13.89 -0.79 -0.50
N LEU A 47 12.67 -1.18 -0.88
CA LEU A 47 12.43 -2.47 -1.53
C LEU A 47 13.18 -2.56 -2.87
N PHE A 48 13.11 -1.54 -3.70
CA PHE A 48 13.75 -1.55 -5.01
C PHE A 48 15.26 -1.43 -4.94
N GLU A 49 15.78 -0.70 -3.96
CA GLU A 49 17.22 -0.69 -3.67
C GLU A 49 17.70 -2.09 -3.27
N PHE A 50 16.99 -2.75 -2.35
CA PHE A 50 17.28 -4.11 -1.92
C PHE A 50 17.22 -5.12 -3.08
N ALA A 51 16.14 -5.07 -3.87
CA ALA A 51 15.97 -5.93 -5.03
C ALA A 51 17.03 -5.66 -6.11
N GLY A 52 17.37 -4.39 -6.36
CA GLY A 52 18.40 -4.00 -7.30
C GLY A 52 19.78 -4.55 -6.92
N GLN A 53 20.13 -4.50 -5.64
CA GLN A 53 21.35 -5.13 -5.11
C GLN A 53 21.33 -6.65 -5.27
N ARG A 54 20.20 -7.31 -4.95
CA ARG A 54 20.01 -8.76 -5.07
C ARG A 54 20.18 -9.26 -6.51
N PHE A 55 19.55 -8.58 -7.47
CA PHE A 55 19.55 -8.96 -8.88
C PHE A 55 20.67 -8.31 -9.69
N LYS A 56 21.48 -7.44 -9.08
CA LYS A 56 22.55 -6.66 -9.73
C LYS A 56 22.06 -5.83 -10.91
N VAL A 57 20.89 -5.22 -10.76
CA VAL A 57 20.28 -4.34 -11.76
C VAL A 57 19.86 -3.03 -11.12
N THR A 58 19.69 -1.98 -11.93
CA THR A 58 19.13 -0.72 -11.46
C THR A 58 17.65 -0.89 -11.12
N PRO A 59 17.09 -0.14 -10.15
CA PRO A 59 15.66 -0.16 -9.83
C PRO A 59 14.73 0.00 -11.05
N SER A 60 15.15 0.79 -12.04
CA SER A 60 14.42 1.01 -13.30
C SER A 60 14.31 -0.22 -14.21
N LYS A 61 15.12 -1.25 -14.00
CA LYS A 61 15.14 -2.50 -14.78
C LYS A 61 14.45 -3.66 -14.06
N LEU A 62 13.91 -3.43 -12.86
CA LEU A 62 13.17 -4.43 -12.13
C LEU A 62 11.84 -4.76 -12.82
N CYS A 63 11.41 -6.01 -12.69
CA CYS A 63 10.17 -6.51 -13.24
C CYS A 63 9.25 -7.02 -12.13
N LEU A 64 7.93 -7.00 -12.37
CA LEU A 64 6.96 -7.50 -11.39
C LEU A 64 7.18 -8.98 -11.08
N GLU A 65 7.59 -9.77 -12.08
CA GLU A 65 7.81 -11.20 -11.94
C GLU A 65 8.98 -11.56 -11.02
N GLN A 66 9.85 -10.60 -10.69
CA GLN A 66 10.93 -10.76 -9.72
C GLN A 66 10.46 -10.52 -8.29
N MET A 67 9.29 -9.90 -8.10
CA MET A 67 8.69 -9.64 -6.79
C MET A 67 7.93 -10.88 -6.35
N ASP A 68 8.64 -11.85 -5.78
CA ASP A 68 8.06 -13.05 -5.20
C ASP A 68 8.05 -13.03 -3.66
N ALA A 69 7.33 -13.96 -3.06
CA ALA A 69 7.18 -14.02 -1.61
C ALA A 69 8.52 -14.21 -0.88
N SER A 70 9.48 -14.93 -1.48
CA SER A 70 10.82 -15.10 -0.91
C SER A 70 11.59 -13.78 -0.86
N LEU A 71 11.60 -13.02 -1.95
CA LEU A 71 12.25 -11.71 -2.00
C LEU A 71 11.64 -10.76 -0.97
N ILE A 72 10.30 -10.74 -0.86
CA ILE A 72 9.63 -9.91 0.15
C ILE A 72 10.00 -10.37 1.56
N MET A 73 10.03 -11.67 1.85
CA MET A 73 10.44 -12.18 3.16
C MET A 73 11.89 -11.82 3.49
N ASP A 74 12.80 -11.97 2.53
CA ASP A 74 14.21 -11.59 2.68
C ASP A 74 14.35 -10.08 2.93
N PHE A 75 13.60 -9.25 2.20
CA PHE A 75 13.54 -7.81 2.44
C PHE A 75 13.05 -7.47 3.84
N LEU A 76 11.97 -8.12 4.29
CA LEU A 76 11.40 -7.90 5.62
C LEU A 76 12.38 -8.33 6.73
N ALA A 77 13.19 -9.37 6.51
CA ALA A 77 14.24 -9.77 7.43
C ALA A 77 15.37 -8.74 7.44
N TYR A 78 15.80 -8.27 6.26
CA TYR A 78 16.85 -7.24 6.11
C TYR A 78 16.51 -5.94 6.86
N ILE A 79 15.28 -5.44 6.75
CA ILE A 79 14.88 -4.21 7.43
C ILE A 79 14.85 -4.35 8.96
N GLU A 80 14.58 -5.54 9.49
CA GLU A 80 14.65 -5.80 10.93
C GLU A 80 16.09 -5.94 11.39
N SER A 81 16.89 -6.77 10.72
CA SER A 81 18.22 -7.15 11.20
C SER A 81 19.27 -6.07 10.96
N GLN A 82 19.30 -5.49 9.75
CA GLN A 82 20.35 -4.55 9.35
C GLN A 82 19.99 -3.10 9.67
N ARG A 83 18.70 -2.77 9.62
CA ARG A 83 18.21 -1.41 9.89
C ARG A 83 17.56 -1.24 11.26
N GLY A 84 17.46 -2.31 12.06
CA GLY A 84 16.92 -2.25 13.43
C GLY A 84 15.46 -1.81 13.51
N ASN A 85 14.68 -1.96 12.43
CA ASN A 85 13.29 -1.52 12.44
C ASN A 85 12.45 -2.38 13.39
N SER A 86 11.58 -1.72 14.15
CA SER A 86 10.62 -2.43 14.99
C SER A 86 9.70 -3.36 14.17
N PRO A 87 9.17 -4.44 14.77
CA PRO A 87 8.15 -5.27 14.12
C PRO A 87 6.93 -4.48 13.64
N ARG A 88 6.58 -3.37 14.33
CA ARG A 88 5.51 -2.44 13.91
C ARG A 88 5.85 -1.77 12.58
N THR A 89 7.06 -1.21 12.45
CA THR A 89 7.53 -0.59 11.21
C THR A 89 7.62 -1.61 10.07
N ARG A 90 8.07 -2.84 10.35
CA ARG A 90 8.03 -3.95 9.38
C ARG A 90 6.61 -4.21 8.87
N ASN A 91 5.62 -4.26 9.77
CA ASN A 91 4.23 -4.52 9.40
C ASN A 91 3.64 -3.40 8.53
N ILE A 92 3.96 -2.12 8.81
CA ILE A 92 3.56 -0.99 7.97
C ILE A 92 4.13 -1.15 6.55
N ARG A 93 5.42 -1.51 6.44
CA ARG A 93 6.07 -1.72 5.14
C ARG A 93 5.46 -2.92 4.39
N LEU A 94 5.16 -4.01 5.08
CA LEU A 94 4.44 -5.14 4.49
C LEU A 94 3.04 -4.74 4.01
N ALA A 95 2.31 -3.91 4.75
CA ALA A 95 1.00 -3.42 4.34
C ALA A 95 1.08 -2.60 3.04
N ALA A 96 2.08 -1.73 2.89
CA ALA A 96 2.33 -1.00 1.64
C ALA A 96 2.59 -1.96 0.48
N ILE A 97 3.50 -2.93 0.64
CA ILE A 97 3.81 -3.95 -0.39
C ILE A 97 2.55 -4.72 -0.80
N LYS A 98 1.75 -5.19 0.17
CA LYS A 98 0.49 -5.88 -0.13
C LYS A 98 -0.51 -5.00 -0.87
N SER A 99 -0.59 -3.71 -0.52
CA SER A 99 -1.44 -2.76 -1.23
C SER A 99 -1.04 -2.61 -2.70
N PHE A 100 0.26 -2.59 -3.00
CA PHE A 100 0.75 -2.60 -4.38
C PHE A 100 0.43 -3.90 -5.11
N MET A 101 0.62 -5.06 -4.46
CA MET A 101 0.30 -6.35 -5.08
C MET A 101 -1.18 -6.48 -5.44
N ARG A 102 -2.09 -5.98 -4.59
CA ARG A 102 -3.54 -5.87 -4.91
C ARG A 102 -3.85 -4.94 -6.07
N PHE A 103 -3.04 -3.92 -6.26
CA PHE A 103 -3.23 -3.00 -7.38
C PHE A 103 -2.78 -3.64 -8.71
N VAL A 104 -1.64 -4.34 -8.71
CA VAL A 104 -1.12 -4.96 -9.94
C VAL A 104 -1.83 -6.25 -10.32
N GLU A 105 -2.40 -7.00 -9.36
CA GLU A 105 -3.11 -8.25 -9.66
C GLU A 105 -4.32 -8.06 -10.60
N HIS A 106 -4.95 -6.89 -10.56
CA HIS A 106 -6.05 -6.54 -11.47
C HIS A 106 -5.59 -6.00 -12.83
N ARG A 107 -4.32 -5.66 -12.98
CA ARG A 107 -3.75 -5.05 -14.20
C ARG A 107 -2.89 -6.03 -15.00
N VAL A 108 -2.22 -6.95 -14.31
CA VAL A 108 -1.21 -7.83 -14.90
C VAL A 108 -1.53 -9.29 -14.52
N PRO A 109 -2.21 -10.05 -15.40
CA PRO A 109 -2.60 -11.43 -15.10
C PRO A 109 -1.41 -12.39 -14.87
N SER A 110 -0.23 -12.09 -15.42
CA SER A 110 0.95 -12.94 -15.28
C SER A 110 1.45 -13.05 -13.84
N VAL A 111 1.10 -12.11 -12.96
CA VAL A 111 1.60 -12.06 -11.58
C VAL A 111 0.58 -12.51 -10.54
N LEU A 112 -0.58 -13.03 -10.94
CA LEU A 112 -1.65 -13.43 -10.01
C LEU A 112 -1.18 -14.42 -8.94
N ASP A 113 -0.46 -15.49 -9.32
CA ASP A 113 0.07 -16.47 -8.36
C ASP A 113 1.07 -15.84 -7.39
N GLN A 114 1.93 -14.93 -7.89
CA GLN A 114 2.90 -14.22 -7.06
C GLN A 114 2.22 -13.26 -6.09
N SER A 115 1.23 -12.49 -6.57
CA SER A 115 0.39 -11.62 -5.75
C SER A 115 -0.26 -12.41 -4.62
N LEU A 116 -0.93 -13.54 -4.92
CA LEU A 116 -1.58 -14.37 -3.91
C LEU A 116 -0.60 -14.83 -2.82
N ARG A 117 0.60 -15.26 -3.21
CA ARG A 117 1.64 -15.68 -2.26
C ARG A 117 2.13 -14.52 -1.39
N ILE A 118 2.36 -13.34 -1.95
CA ILE A 118 2.79 -12.15 -1.18
C ILE A 118 1.67 -11.68 -0.24
N LEU A 119 0.42 -11.68 -0.71
CA LEU A 119 -0.74 -11.31 0.11
C LEU A 119 -0.93 -12.26 1.29
N SER A 120 -0.49 -13.51 1.17
CA SER A 120 -0.54 -14.53 2.22
C SER A 120 0.54 -14.37 3.30
N ILE A 121 1.56 -13.53 3.11
CA ILE A 121 2.64 -13.34 4.10
C ILE A 121 2.06 -12.78 5.41
N PRO A 122 2.21 -13.45 6.57
CA PRO A 122 1.65 -12.96 7.82
C PRO A 122 2.41 -11.75 8.37
N ALA A 123 1.67 -10.83 8.96
CA ALA A 123 2.26 -9.78 9.80
C ALA A 123 2.84 -10.41 11.09
N LYS A 124 3.90 -9.80 11.64
CA LYS A 124 4.44 -10.25 12.93
C LYS A 124 3.51 -9.81 14.06
N LYS A 125 3.31 -10.68 15.06
CA LYS A 125 2.58 -10.34 16.28
C LYS A 125 3.33 -9.23 17.03
N THR A 126 2.62 -8.20 17.44
CA THR A 126 3.13 -7.08 18.24
C THR A 126 2.13 -6.80 19.36
N ASP A 127 2.61 -6.58 20.58
CA ASP A 127 1.77 -6.20 21.73
C ASP A 127 1.31 -4.75 21.59
N THR A 128 0.31 -4.48 20.75
CA THR A 128 -0.54 -3.27 20.75
C THR A 128 -1.63 -3.39 19.68
N PRO A 129 -2.79 -2.70 19.84
CA PRO A 129 -4.06 -3.07 19.25
C PRO A 129 -4.02 -3.00 17.73
N LEU A 130 -4.86 -3.83 17.10
CA LEU A 130 -5.15 -3.82 15.68
C LEU A 130 -5.31 -2.37 15.18
N ILE A 131 -4.26 -1.83 14.57
CA ILE A 131 -4.43 -0.85 13.51
C ILE A 131 -4.48 -1.69 12.24
N SER A 132 -5.58 -2.44 12.15
CA SER A 132 -6.12 -2.89 10.87
C SER A 132 -6.36 -1.65 10.06
N TYR A 133 -5.64 -1.51 8.94
CA TYR A 133 -6.02 -0.54 7.93
C TYR A 133 -7.49 -0.80 7.60
N LEU A 134 -8.31 0.20 7.94
CA LEU A 134 -9.76 0.18 7.99
C LEU A 134 -10.36 -0.51 6.77
N THR A 135 -11.21 -1.49 7.02
CA THR A 135 -12.22 -1.89 6.05
C THR A 135 -13.21 -0.74 5.85
N LYS A 136 -13.79 -0.64 4.64
CA LYS A 136 -14.70 0.46 4.24
C LYS A 136 -15.83 0.72 5.26
N THR A 137 -16.25 -0.33 5.96
CA THR A 137 -17.28 -0.33 7.00
C THR A 137 -16.84 0.31 8.32
N GLU A 138 -15.55 0.33 8.64
CA GLU A 138 -15.01 0.98 9.86
C GLU A 138 -14.79 2.49 9.66
N MET A 139 -14.70 2.96 8.41
CA MET A 139 -14.64 4.40 8.08
C MET A 139 -15.98 5.09 8.38
N GLU A 140 -17.10 4.41 8.11
CA GLU A 140 -18.43 4.92 8.40
C GLU A 140 -18.74 4.98 9.91
N ALA A 141 -18.09 4.15 10.73
CA ALA A 141 -18.25 4.16 12.18
C ALA A 141 -17.55 5.36 12.85
N ILE A 142 -16.43 5.83 12.30
CA ILE A 142 -15.71 7.03 12.79
C ILE A 142 -16.45 8.32 12.36
N LEU A 143 -17.06 8.32 11.19
CA LEU A 143 -17.87 9.46 10.69
C LEU A 143 -19.18 9.69 11.45
N ASN A 144 -19.67 8.68 12.19
CA ASN A 144 -20.91 8.78 12.98
C ASN A 144 -20.67 8.90 14.50
N ALA A 145 -19.43 9.13 14.94
CA ALA A 145 -19.08 9.19 16.36
C ALA A 145 -19.10 10.58 17.07
N PRO A 146 -19.79 11.65 16.65
CA PRO A 146 -19.96 12.79 17.55
C PRO A 146 -21.04 12.53 18.60
N ASP A 147 -20.64 12.46 19.88
CA ASP A 147 -21.56 12.48 21.02
C ASP A 147 -22.16 13.89 21.17
N VAL A 148 -23.46 14.00 20.90
CA VAL A 148 -24.30 15.22 20.89
C VAL A 148 -24.51 15.86 22.27
N ARG A 149 -23.80 15.42 23.31
CA ARG A 149 -24.03 15.84 24.71
C ARG A 149 -22.99 16.79 25.30
N THR A 150 -21.94 17.14 24.55
CA THR A 150 -20.89 18.06 25.03
C THR A 150 -20.81 19.33 24.19
N ARG A 151 -20.66 20.49 24.85
CA ARG A 151 -20.61 21.83 24.22
C ARG A 151 -19.56 21.97 23.10
N SER A 152 -18.48 21.18 23.15
CA SER A 152 -17.46 21.12 22.10
C SER A 152 -17.91 20.36 20.85
N GLY A 153 -18.75 19.33 21.01
CA GLY A 153 -19.28 18.52 19.89
C GLY A 153 -20.33 19.25 19.05
N ILE A 154 -21.04 20.23 19.63
CA ILE A 154 -21.95 21.11 18.88
C ILE A 154 -21.14 22.05 17.98
N ARG A 155 -20.00 22.57 18.47
CA ARG A 155 -19.14 23.50 17.73
C ARG A 155 -18.42 22.85 16.55
N ASP A 156 -17.97 21.61 16.71
CA ASP A 156 -17.37 20.84 15.61
C ASP A 156 -18.40 20.45 14.54
N ARG A 157 -19.68 20.28 14.93
CA ARG A 157 -20.77 20.08 13.98
C ARG A 157 -21.05 21.31 13.13
N GLU A 158 -21.03 22.51 13.72
CA GLU A 158 -21.17 23.76 12.96
C GLU A 158 -20.02 23.94 11.96
N CYS A 159 -18.78 23.62 12.35
CA CYS A 159 -17.62 23.73 11.45
C CYS A 159 -17.71 22.75 10.26
N CYS A 160 -18.16 21.52 10.49
CA CYS A 160 -18.38 20.55 9.41
C CYS A 160 -19.61 20.89 8.54
N THR A 161 -20.66 21.49 9.11
CA THR A 161 -21.88 21.83 8.35
C THR A 161 -21.68 23.07 7.48
N LEU A 162 -20.91 24.06 7.96
CA LEU A 162 -20.55 25.24 7.17
C LEU A 162 -19.61 24.90 6.00
N ALA A 163 -18.71 23.92 6.17
CA ALA A 163 -17.84 23.44 5.10
C ALA A 163 -18.64 22.73 3.98
N SER A 164 -19.75 22.06 4.30
CA SER A 164 -20.63 21.44 3.29
C SER A 164 -21.57 22.41 2.57
N LEU A 165 -21.73 23.65 3.06
CA LEU A 165 -22.62 24.65 2.49
C LEU A 165 -21.91 25.71 1.62
N GLN A 166 -20.58 25.67 1.49
CA GLN A 166 -19.84 26.57 0.59
C GLN A 166 -19.57 26.00 -0.81
N ASP A 167 -19.85 24.71 -1.05
CA ASP A 167 -19.64 24.06 -2.36
C ASP A 167 -20.90 24.04 -3.27
N PHE A 168 -22.04 24.56 -2.82
CA PHE A 168 -23.20 24.82 -3.68
C PHE A 168 -23.48 26.32 -3.80
N GLY A 169 -22.61 27.01 -4.55
CA GLY A 169 -22.92 28.33 -5.07
C GLY A 169 -24.10 28.26 -6.05
N TYR A 170 -25.28 28.69 -5.61
CA TYR A 170 -26.33 29.15 -6.51
C TYR A 170 -26.04 30.61 -6.92
N VAL A 171 -25.82 30.76 -8.22
CA VAL A 171 -26.16 31.91 -9.06
C VAL A 171 -27.17 32.88 -8.43
N ASN A 172 -26.76 34.14 -8.30
CA ASN A 172 -27.34 35.25 -9.06
C ASN A 172 -26.21 36.17 -9.52
#